data_AF-A0A359BGG1-F1
#
_entry.id   AF-A0A359BGG1-F1
#
_cell.length_a   1.000
_cell.length_b   1.000
_cell.length_c   1.000
_cell.angle_alpha   90.00
_cell.angle_beta   90.00
_cell.angle_gamma   90.00
#
_symmetry.space_group_name_H-M   'P 1'
#
loop_
_entity.id
_entity.type
_entity.pdbx_description
1 polymer ?
#
loop_
_entity_poly.entity_id
_entity_poly.type
_entity_poly.pdbx_seq_one_letter_code
_entity_poly.pdbx_strand_id
1 'polypeptide(L)'
;MEGYEWNNYLPGDRSELIWKETLGFSQLPQVINPDSGFVLSANQTPFRVTHPSENPKQADYSPVHGFQLNMTNRANRGLELFDSLLPISRQEFFEIKHDKFYSKSTDYVTYLDKIRAANFTEPLLKDAQAVISKWNLATDQENLSAALG
;
A
#
# COMPACT_ATOMS: atom_id res chain seq x y z
N MET A 1 13.43 9.92 -21.41
CA MET A 1 12.74 10.05 -22.72
C MET A 1 11.27 9.86 -22.49
N GLU A 2 10.46 10.86 -22.86
CA GLU A 2 9.00 10.87 -22.64
C GLU A 2 8.24 10.16 -23.76
N GLY A 3 6.95 9.87 -23.52
CA GLY A 3 5.99 9.51 -24.57
C GLY A 3 5.97 8.04 -25.00
N TYR A 4 6.64 7.15 -24.26
CA TYR A 4 6.60 5.71 -24.49
C TYR A 4 6.15 4.94 -23.25
N GLU A 5 5.40 3.87 -23.49
CA GLU A 5 4.97 2.90 -22.48
C GLU A 5 6.11 1.91 -22.20
N TRP A 6 7.09 2.33 -21.39
CA TRP A 6 8.30 1.54 -21.08
C TRP A 6 8.04 0.20 -20.36
N ASN A 7 6.81 -0.03 -19.90
CA ASN A 7 6.39 -1.29 -19.27
C ASN A 7 5.95 -2.37 -20.29
N ASN A 8 5.99 -2.08 -21.59
CA ASN A 8 5.58 -2.98 -22.67
C ASN A 8 6.75 -3.35 -23.60
N TYR A 9 6.47 -4.26 -24.55
CA TYR A 9 7.39 -4.53 -25.65
C TYR A 9 7.65 -3.27 -26.48
N LEU A 10 8.93 -3.00 -26.75
CA LEU A 10 9.38 -1.86 -27.53
C LEU A 10 9.88 -2.31 -28.91
N PRO A 11 9.70 -1.49 -29.96
CA PRO A 11 10.21 -1.80 -31.29
C PRO A 11 11.74 -1.77 -31.30
N GLY A 12 12.35 -2.89 -31.71
CA GLY A 12 13.80 -3.09 -31.72
C GLY A 12 14.53 -2.47 -32.94
N ASP A 13 13.80 -1.82 -33.83
CA ASP A 13 14.28 -1.19 -35.06
C ASP A 13 14.36 0.35 -34.96
N ARG A 14 14.13 0.91 -33.76
CA ARG A 14 14.09 2.36 -33.51
C ARG A 14 15.24 2.83 -32.63
N SER A 15 16.24 3.44 -33.26
CA SER A 15 17.45 3.93 -32.57
C SER A 15 17.16 5.01 -31.51
N GLU A 16 16.10 5.79 -31.71
CA GLU A 16 15.62 6.83 -30.79
C GLU A 16 15.10 6.27 -29.46
N LEU A 17 14.82 4.96 -29.36
CA LEU A 17 14.42 4.30 -28.12
C LEU A 17 15.59 3.81 -27.27
N ILE A 18 16.81 3.88 -27.81
CA ILE A 18 18.00 3.50 -27.06
C ILE A 18 18.34 4.64 -26.10
N TRP A 19 17.95 4.49 -24.84
CA TRP A 19 18.28 5.44 -23.77
C TRP A 19 19.79 5.64 -23.67
N LYS A 20 20.20 6.88 -23.38
CA LYS A 20 21.61 7.28 -23.27
C LYS A 20 22.01 7.74 -21.87
N GLU A 21 21.02 7.93 -21.00
CA GLU A 21 21.19 8.53 -19.68
C GLU A 21 20.33 7.77 -18.66
N THR A 22 20.71 7.90 -17.39
CA THR A 22 19.97 7.38 -16.24
C THR A 22 19.64 8.51 -15.28
N LEU A 23 18.66 8.30 -14.41
CA LEU A 23 18.37 9.25 -13.33
C LEU A 23 19.52 9.28 -12.33
N GLY A 24 19.97 10.48 -11.99
CA GLY A 24 20.85 10.71 -10.86
C GLY A 24 20.11 10.58 -9.53
N PHE A 25 20.85 10.33 -8.44
CA PHE A 25 20.29 10.15 -7.10
C PHE A 25 19.40 11.31 -6.65
N SER A 26 19.81 12.56 -6.92
CA SER A 26 19.04 13.76 -6.58
C SER A 26 17.71 13.90 -7.33
N GLN A 27 17.51 13.12 -8.41
CA GLN A 27 16.28 13.12 -9.19
C GLN A 27 15.28 12.05 -8.71
N LEU A 28 15.65 11.23 -7.73
CA LEU A 28 14.76 10.24 -7.13
C LEU A 28 13.87 10.87 -6.05
N PRO A 29 12.64 10.35 -5.82
CA PRO A 29 11.82 10.73 -4.68
C PRO A 29 12.54 10.51 -3.36
N GLN A 30 12.57 11.55 -2.52
CA GLN A 30 13.32 11.56 -1.27
C GLN A 30 12.53 12.25 -0.17
N VAL A 31 12.64 11.69 1.04
CA VAL A 31 12.15 12.28 2.28
C VAL A 31 13.32 12.24 3.27
N ILE A 32 13.66 13.39 3.85
CA ILE A 32 14.81 13.53 4.76
C ILE A 32 14.31 14.26 6.00
N ASN A 33 14.47 13.63 7.18
CA ASN A 33 14.08 14.18 8.47
C ASN A 33 12.72 14.88 8.47
N PRO A 34 11.63 14.19 8.09
CA PRO A 34 10.30 14.80 8.10
C PRO A 34 9.91 15.17 9.54
N ASP A 35 9.13 16.24 9.71
CA ASP A 35 8.62 16.74 10.98
C ASP A 35 7.72 15.69 11.68
N SER A 36 7.04 14.85 10.90
CA SER A 36 6.31 13.67 11.42
C SER A 36 7.20 12.64 12.11
N GLY A 37 8.52 12.69 11.91
CA GLY A 37 9.48 11.86 12.66
C GLY A 37 9.56 10.41 12.20
N PHE A 38 8.91 10.03 11.10
CA PHE A 38 8.99 8.67 10.57
C PHE A 38 9.06 8.60 9.04
N VAL A 39 9.70 7.53 8.56
CA VAL A 39 9.62 7.07 7.17
C VAL A 39 9.40 5.56 7.20
N LEU A 40 8.42 5.08 6.43
CA LEU A 40 8.06 3.68 6.33
C LEU A 40 7.98 3.26 4.85
N SER A 41 8.72 2.20 4.51
CA SER A 41 8.59 1.52 3.22
C SER A 41 8.32 0.03 3.39
N ALA A 42 7.27 -0.42 2.73
CA ALA A 42 6.72 -1.76 2.67
C ALA A 42 6.30 -2.11 1.23
N ASN A 43 7.16 -1.76 0.27
CA ASN A 43 7.01 -2.01 -1.17
C ASN A 43 5.84 -1.26 -1.84
N GLN A 44 5.43 -0.14 -1.25
CA GLN A 44 4.45 0.78 -1.84
C GLN A 44 5.10 1.88 -2.68
N THR A 45 4.26 2.75 -3.24
CA THR A 45 4.68 3.97 -3.92
C THR A 45 5.63 4.85 -3.08
N PRO A 46 6.70 5.41 -3.68
CA PRO A 46 7.61 6.30 -2.94
C PRO A 46 6.94 7.65 -2.60
N PHE A 47 5.75 7.93 -3.16
CA PHE A 47 4.97 9.14 -2.89
C PHE A 47 4.09 9.03 -1.64
N ARG A 48 4.15 7.89 -0.93
CA ARG A 48 3.44 7.66 0.35
C ARG A 48 4.31 6.82 1.28
N VAL A 49 5.27 7.47 1.92
CA VAL A 49 6.25 6.86 2.84
C VAL A 49 6.32 7.54 4.20
N THR A 50 5.69 8.70 4.36
CA THR A 50 5.61 9.49 5.61
C THR A 50 4.24 10.18 5.73
N HIS A 51 4.07 11.15 6.64
CA HIS A 51 2.83 11.94 6.76
C HIS A 51 2.44 12.59 5.41
N PRO A 52 1.14 12.65 5.02
CA PRO A 52 0.70 13.12 3.71
C PRO A 52 1.23 14.49 3.27
N SER A 53 1.40 15.44 4.20
CA SER A 53 1.89 16.79 3.89
C SER A 53 3.38 16.86 3.54
N GLU A 54 4.14 15.80 3.82
CA GLU A 54 5.60 15.78 3.71
C GLU A 54 6.11 14.79 2.64
N ASN A 55 5.19 14.08 1.99
CA ASN A 55 5.56 13.16 0.92
C ASN A 55 6.01 13.91 -0.34
N PRO A 56 6.90 13.31 -1.16
CA PRO A 56 7.21 13.84 -2.48
C PRO A 56 5.95 13.86 -3.35
N LYS A 57 5.75 14.92 -4.12
CA LYS A 57 4.58 15.04 -4.99
C LYS A 57 4.84 14.27 -6.28
N GLN A 58 4.00 13.30 -6.59
CA GLN A 58 4.11 12.52 -7.83
C GLN A 58 4.16 13.40 -9.09
N ALA A 59 3.46 14.53 -9.10
CA ALA A 59 3.43 15.47 -10.22
C ALA A 59 4.79 16.12 -10.53
N ASP A 60 5.74 16.06 -9.60
CA ASP A 60 7.10 16.60 -9.79
C ASP A 60 8.02 15.61 -10.54
N TYR A 61 7.51 14.41 -10.87
CA TYR A 61 8.26 13.34 -11.52
C TYR A 61 7.58 12.93 -12.82
N SER A 62 8.38 12.52 -13.80
CA SER A 62 7.85 11.98 -15.04
C SER A 62 7.11 10.65 -14.81
N PRO A 63 5.95 10.43 -15.45
CA PRO A 63 5.27 9.14 -15.41
C PRO A 63 6.10 8.00 -16.03
N VAL A 64 7.05 8.32 -16.93
CA VAL A 64 7.91 7.30 -17.58
C VAL A 64 9.07 6.83 -16.71
N HIS A 65 9.29 7.41 -15.53
CA HIS A 65 10.33 6.97 -14.60
C HIS A 65 10.06 5.60 -13.98
N GLY A 66 8.84 5.05 -14.14
CA GLY A 66 8.52 3.68 -13.75
C GLY A 66 8.41 3.46 -12.24
N PHE A 67 8.11 4.51 -11.47
CA PHE A 67 7.89 4.36 -10.03
C PHE A 67 6.63 3.54 -9.73
N GLN A 68 6.69 2.70 -8.70
CA GLN A 68 5.54 1.97 -8.18
C GLN A 68 4.44 2.96 -7.76
N LEU A 69 3.19 2.72 -8.17
CA LEU A 69 2.04 3.56 -7.83
C LEU A 69 1.08 2.90 -6.84
N ASN A 70 1.21 1.60 -6.61
CA ASN A 70 0.28 0.86 -5.76
C ASN A 70 0.65 0.95 -4.28
N MET A 71 -0.35 0.72 -3.43
CA MET A 71 -0.21 0.53 -2.00
C MET A 71 -0.38 -0.94 -1.63
N THR A 72 0.34 -1.39 -0.60
CA THR A 72 0.11 -2.70 0.01
C THR A 72 -0.68 -2.53 1.32
N ASN A 73 -1.36 -3.59 1.78
CA ASN A 73 -1.99 -3.58 3.10
C ASN A 73 -0.98 -3.19 4.20
N ARG A 74 0.22 -3.77 4.15
CA ARG A 74 1.30 -3.50 5.12
C ARG A 74 1.72 -2.03 5.11
N ALA A 75 1.75 -1.38 3.96
CA ALA A 75 2.04 0.04 3.86
C ALA A 75 0.91 0.90 4.43
N ASN A 76 -0.35 0.66 4.02
CA ASN A 76 -1.50 1.40 4.57
C ASN A 76 -1.58 1.25 6.10
N ARG A 77 -1.53 0.00 6.60
CA ARG A 77 -1.64 -0.29 8.03
C ARG A 77 -0.49 0.31 8.82
N GLY A 78 0.74 0.20 8.31
CA GLY A 78 1.89 0.79 8.99
C GLY A 78 1.82 2.31 9.03
N LEU A 79 1.50 2.98 7.91
CA LEU A 79 1.36 4.44 7.89
C LEU A 79 0.27 4.91 8.89
N GLU A 80 -0.89 4.24 8.94
CA GLU A 80 -1.96 4.55 9.91
C GLU A 80 -1.47 4.45 11.37
N LEU A 81 -0.69 3.41 11.70
CA LEU A 81 -0.19 3.20 13.05
C LEU A 81 0.91 4.19 13.44
N PHE A 82 1.85 4.46 12.53
CA PHE A 82 2.90 5.46 12.79
C PHE A 82 2.31 6.86 12.96
N ASP A 83 1.30 7.21 12.16
CA ASP A 83 0.69 8.54 12.18
C ASP A 83 -0.18 8.78 13.41
N SER A 84 -0.89 7.75 13.89
CA SER A 84 -1.83 7.86 15.01
C SER A 84 -1.18 7.82 16.40
N LEU A 85 0.09 7.43 16.50
CA LEU A 85 0.76 7.16 17.77
C LEU A 85 1.95 8.09 18.05
N LEU A 86 2.00 9.29 17.44
CA LEU A 86 3.10 10.22 17.65
C LEU A 86 2.98 10.97 18.99
N PRO A 87 4.04 11.01 19.83
CA PRO A 87 5.33 10.34 19.67
C PRO A 87 5.28 8.84 20.06
N ILE A 88 5.97 8.00 19.29
CA ILE A 88 5.94 6.54 19.48
C ILE A 88 6.97 6.11 20.54
N SER A 89 6.52 5.37 21.55
CA SER A 89 7.38 4.72 22.54
C SER A 89 8.04 3.44 21.99
N ARG A 90 9.06 2.94 22.69
CA ARG A 90 9.70 1.65 22.36
C ARG A 90 8.70 0.49 22.33
N GLN A 91 7.75 0.48 23.26
CA GLN A 91 6.76 -0.59 23.38
C GLN A 91 5.76 -0.53 22.22
N GLU A 92 5.25 0.65 21.90
CA GLU A 92 4.36 0.85 20.75
C GLU A 92 5.06 0.48 19.44
N PHE A 93 6.34 0.85 19.26
CA PHE A 93 7.11 0.42 18.09
C PHE A 93 7.23 -1.10 17.97
N PHE A 94 7.44 -1.79 19.10
CA PHE A 94 7.45 -3.26 19.13
C PHE A 94 6.09 -3.86 18.77
N GLU A 95 5.00 -3.28 19.26
CA GLU A 95 3.64 -3.70 18.94
C GLU A 95 3.30 -3.49 17.46
N ILE A 96 3.64 -2.33 16.89
CA ILE A 96 3.49 -2.04 15.46
C ILE A 96 4.20 -3.11 14.61
N LYS A 97 5.42 -3.50 14.98
CA LYS A 97 6.20 -4.53 14.25
C LYS A 97 5.51 -5.90 14.23
N HIS A 98 4.63 -6.17 15.18
CA HIS A 98 3.88 -7.42 15.34
C HIS A 98 2.39 -7.27 15.06
N ASP A 99 1.95 -6.13 14.52
CA ASP A 99 0.57 -5.93 14.09
C ASP A 99 0.23 -6.93 12.96
N LYS A 100 -0.93 -7.58 13.12
CA LYS A 100 -1.44 -8.61 12.21
C LYS A 100 -2.78 -8.23 11.60
N PHE A 101 -3.09 -6.94 11.53
CA PHE A 101 -4.37 -6.45 11.04
C PHE A 101 -4.30 -6.03 9.58
N TYR A 102 -5.41 -6.23 8.86
CA TYR A 102 -5.65 -5.50 7.63
C TYR A 102 -6.09 -4.07 7.94
N SER A 103 -5.58 -3.12 7.17
CA SER A 103 -6.08 -1.76 7.16
C SER A 103 -7.49 -1.72 6.54
N LYS A 104 -8.37 -0.96 7.19
CA LYS A 104 -9.73 -0.71 6.73
C LYS A 104 -9.77 0.12 5.43
N SER A 105 -8.69 0.80 5.07
CA SER A 105 -8.62 1.66 3.89
C SER A 105 -8.23 0.91 2.60
N THR A 106 -8.04 -0.41 2.66
CA THR A 106 -7.67 -1.22 1.48
C THR A 106 -8.88 -1.58 0.62
N ASP A 107 -8.66 -1.71 -0.70
CA ASP A 107 -9.69 -2.16 -1.64
C ASP A 107 -10.26 -3.53 -1.27
N TYR A 108 -9.43 -4.39 -0.68
CA TYR A 108 -9.84 -5.68 -0.15
C TYR A 108 -10.98 -5.58 0.86
N VAL A 109 -10.89 -4.64 1.82
CA VAL A 109 -11.97 -4.42 2.80
C VAL A 109 -13.24 -3.90 2.12
N THR A 110 -13.09 -3.06 1.08
CA THR A 110 -14.23 -2.62 0.26
C THR A 110 -14.95 -3.80 -0.42
N TYR A 111 -14.22 -4.83 -0.86
CA TYR A 111 -14.84 -6.05 -1.39
C TYR A 111 -15.53 -6.87 -0.31
N LEU A 112 -14.96 -7.00 0.89
CA LEU A 112 -15.61 -7.65 2.02
C LEU A 112 -16.93 -6.98 2.39
N ASP A 113 -16.98 -5.65 2.35
CA ASP A 113 -18.21 -4.89 2.62
C ASP A 113 -19.30 -5.16 1.58
N LYS A 114 -18.93 -5.34 0.30
CA LYS A 114 -19.88 -5.80 -0.73
C LYS A 114 -20.42 -7.20 -0.43
N ILE A 115 -19.57 -8.12 0.04
CA ILE A 115 -20.00 -9.47 0.43
C ILE A 115 -20.92 -9.40 1.64
N ARG A 116 -20.60 -8.60 2.66
CA ARG A 116 -21.44 -8.39 3.85
C ARG A 116 -22.82 -7.81 3.52
N ALA A 117 -22.90 -6.94 2.50
CA ALA A 117 -24.14 -6.33 2.05
C ALA A 117 -24.95 -7.17 1.04
N ALA A 118 -24.37 -8.24 0.48
CA ALA A 118 -25.02 -9.06 -0.52
C ALA A 118 -26.19 -9.88 0.06
N ASN A 119 -27.23 -10.11 -0.73
CA ASN A 119 -28.35 -10.96 -0.35
C ASN A 119 -28.20 -12.35 -0.97
N PHE A 120 -27.60 -13.29 -0.23
CA PHE A 120 -27.49 -14.67 -0.67
C PHE A 120 -28.74 -15.48 -0.30
N THR A 121 -29.19 -16.36 -1.20
CA THR A 121 -30.29 -17.30 -0.95
C THR A 121 -29.80 -18.71 -0.65
N GLU A 122 -28.66 -19.09 -1.22
CA GLU A 122 -28.02 -20.38 -1.01
C GLU A 122 -27.48 -20.52 0.43
N PRO A 123 -27.78 -21.62 1.15
CA PRO A 123 -27.36 -21.80 2.55
C PRO A 123 -25.85 -21.68 2.76
N LEU A 124 -25.03 -22.31 1.89
CA LEU A 124 -23.57 -22.28 2.02
C LEU A 124 -23.01 -20.86 1.92
N LEU A 125 -23.56 -20.03 1.02
CA LEU A 125 -23.14 -18.64 0.86
C LEU A 125 -23.55 -17.77 2.04
N LYS A 126 -24.70 -18.05 2.68
CA LYS A 126 -25.10 -17.38 3.93
C LYS A 126 -24.14 -17.71 5.07
N ASP A 127 -23.74 -18.97 5.20
CA ASP A 127 -22.78 -19.40 6.22
C ASP A 127 -21.41 -18.74 6.00
N ALA A 128 -20.92 -18.72 4.76
CA ALA A 128 -19.68 -18.03 4.39
C ALA A 128 -19.75 -16.51 4.69
N GLN A 129 -20.86 -15.86 4.34
CA GLN A 129 -21.09 -14.45 4.66
C GLN A 129 -21.07 -14.18 6.17
N ALA A 130 -21.64 -15.09 6.98
CA ALA A 130 -21.61 -14.97 8.44
C ALA A 130 -20.19 -15.07 9.02
N VAL A 131 -19.31 -15.88 8.42
CA VAL A 131 -17.89 -15.95 8.80
C VAL A 131 -17.17 -14.64 8.44
N ILE A 132 -17.31 -14.15 7.21
CA ILE A 132 -16.70 -12.89 6.76
C ILE A 132 -17.19 -11.68 7.59
N SER A 133 -18.44 -11.70 8.02
CA SER A 133 -19.04 -10.65 8.86
C SER A 133 -18.48 -10.63 10.29
N LYS A 134 -18.00 -11.77 10.81
CA LYS A 134 -17.39 -11.87 12.14
C LYS A 134 -15.91 -11.50 12.14
N TRP A 135 -15.27 -11.52 10.98
CA TRP A 135 -13.85 -11.23 10.89
C TRP A 135 -13.55 -9.75 11.18
N ASN A 136 -12.79 -9.51 12.25
CA ASN A 136 -12.33 -8.17 12.68
C ASN A 136 -11.09 -7.68 11.92
N LEU A 137 -10.73 -8.33 10.81
CA LEU A 137 -9.54 -8.06 9.99
C LEU A 137 -8.19 -8.46 10.61
N ALA A 138 -8.17 -9.10 11.78
CA ALA A 138 -6.95 -9.61 12.39
C ALA A 138 -6.59 -11.01 11.89
N THR A 139 -5.31 -11.31 11.79
CA THR A 139 -4.78 -12.62 11.37
C THR A 139 -4.01 -13.31 12.50
N ASP A 140 -4.36 -13.00 13.75
CA ASP A 140 -3.87 -13.73 14.91
C ASP A 140 -4.45 -15.16 14.96
N GLN A 141 -3.77 -16.03 15.71
CA GLN A 141 -4.03 -17.47 15.73
C GLN A 141 -5.45 -17.82 16.21
N GLU A 142 -6.03 -16.99 17.07
CA GLU A 142 -7.37 -17.21 17.63
C GLU A 142 -8.49 -16.78 16.67
N ASN A 143 -8.12 -16.10 15.57
CA ASN A 143 -9.07 -15.59 14.61
C ASN A 143 -9.48 -16.65 13.57
N LEU A 144 -10.47 -17.45 13.93
CA LEU A 144 -10.97 -18.51 13.06
C LEU A 144 -11.64 -18.01 11.78
N SER A 145 -12.07 -16.74 11.74
CA SER A 145 -12.68 -16.16 10.54
C SER A 145 -11.65 -15.73 9.49
N ALA A 146 -10.39 -15.53 9.88
CA ALA A 146 -9.31 -15.08 9.00
C ALA A 146 -8.95 -16.08 7.88
N ALA A 147 -9.25 -17.38 8.06
CA ALA A 147 -8.94 -18.40 7.05
C ALA A 147 -9.82 -18.30 5.79
N LEU A 148 -11.05 -17.81 5.94
CA LEU A 148 -11.97 -17.57 4.82
C LEU A 148 -12.01 -16.09 4.42
N GLY A 149 -11.77 -15.20 5.40
CA GLY A 149 -11.72 -13.76 5.22
C GLY A 149 -10.90 -13.34 4.02
#